data_AF-A0A4Q2Z840-F1
#
_entry.id   AF-A0A4Q2Z840-F1
#
_cell.length_a   1.000
_cell.length_b   1.000
_cell.length_c   1.000
_cell.angle_alpha   90.00
_cell.angle_beta   90.00
_cell.angle_gamma   90.00
#
_symmetry.space_group_name_H-M   'P 1'
#
loop_
_entity.id
_entity.type
_entity.pdbx_description
1 polymer ?
#
loop_
_entity_poly.entity_id
_entity_poly.type
_entity_poly.pdbx_seq_one_letter_code
_entity_poly.pdbx_strand_id
1 'polypeptide(L)' 'MKLGFIILAHDHPASIRRLADLLVSEDNRIVVHFDSGAPAEKVREVRKIAEDCSGRVSVISEVHCVWGEWSLVE' A
#
# COMPACT_ATOMS: atom_id res chain seq x y z
N MET A 1 4.46 18.36 -11.37
CA MET A 1 3.20 17.74 -11.84
C MET A 1 2.82 16.74 -10.76
N LYS A 2 1.63 16.83 -10.18
CA LYS A 2 1.26 16.00 -9.04
C LYS A 2 0.63 14.70 -9.51
N LEU A 3 1.13 13.57 -9.02
CA LEU A 3 0.62 12.23 -9.34
C LEU A 3 0.13 11.52 -8.08
N GLY A 4 -0.97 10.79 -8.23
CA GLY A 4 -1.48 9.86 -7.23
C GLY A 4 -1.22 8.44 -7.68
N PHE A 5 -0.66 7.62 -6.79
CA PHE A 5 -0.46 6.19 -7.03
C PHE A 5 -1.26 5.38 -6.02
N ILE A 6 -1.88 4.30 -6.52
CA ILE A 6 -2.47 3.25 -5.69
C ILE A 6 -1.66 1.98 -5.94
N ILE A 7 -1.14 1.39 -4.86
CA ILE A 7 -0.45 0.10 -4.88
C ILE A 7 -1.38 -0.93 -4.23
N LEU A 8 -1.88 -1.88 -5.01
CA LEU A 8 -2.66 -3.02 -4.53
C LEU A 8 -1.73 -4.22 -4.29
N ALA A 9 -1.68 -4.74 -3.07
CA ALA A 9 -0.82 -5.87 -2.72
C ALA A 9 -1.41 -6.71 -1.57
N HIS A 10 -1.00 -7.98 -1.45
CA HIS A 10 -1.50 -8.90 -0.42
C HIS A 10 -0.41 -9.75 0.24
N ASP A 11 0.87 -9.52 -0.08
CA ASP A 11 1.94 -10.42 0.37
C ASP A 11 3.25 -9.72 0.73
N HIS A 12 4.11 -9.40 -0.25
CA HIS A 12 5.54 -9.11 -0.04
C HIS A 12 5.84 -7.66 0.43
N PRO A 13 6.01 -7.37 1.74
CA PRO A 13 6.13 -5.99 2.24
C PRO A 13 7.42 -5.31 1.78
N ALA A 14 8.51 -6.07 1.67
CA ALA A 14 9.80 -5.56 1.18
C ALA A 14 9.72 -5.05 -0.26
N SER A 15 8.95 -5.72 -1.12
CA SER A 15 8.73 -5.28 -2.50
C SER A 15 7.89 -4.00 -2.56
N ILE A 16 6.90 -3.88 -1.68
CA ILE A 16 6.08 -2.66 -1.53
C ILE A 16 6.98 -1.49 -1.10
N ARG A 17 7.85 -1.69 -0.10
CA ARG A 17 8.82 -0.68 0.35
C ARG A 17 9.70 -0.20 -0.79
N ARG A 18 10.32 -1.14 -1.52
CA ARG A 18 11.18 -0.81 -2.66
C ARG A 18 10.42 -0.02 -3.75
N LEU A 19 9.18 -0.39 -4.05
CA LEU A 19 8.37 0.34 -5.03
C LEU A 19 7.99 1.74 -4.51
N ALA A 20 7.59 1.85 -3.24
CA ALA A 20 7.28 3.13 -2.62
C ALA A 20 8.50 4.07 -2.67
N ASP A 21 9.69 3.58 -2.30
CA ASP A 21 10.93 4.37 -2.33
C ASP A 21 11.25 4.92 -3.74
N LEU A 22 10.93 4.17 -4.81
CA LEU A 22 11.08 4.62 -6.19
C LEU A 22 10.06 5.68 -6.62
N LEU A 23 8.86 5.64 -6.05
CA LEU A 23 7.75 6.53 -6.39
C LEU A 23 7.68 7.78 -5.51
N VAL A 24 8.31 7.76 -4.33
CA VAL A 24 8.34 8.88 -3.39
C VAL A 24 9.05 10.07 -4.04
N SER A 25 8.30 11.15 -4.22
CA SER A 25 8.80 12.47 -4.59
C SER A 25 7.97 13.53 -3.85
N GLU A 26 8.40 14.79 -3.87
CA GLU A 26 7.66 15.88 -3.20
C GLU A 26 6.24 16.09 -3.75
N ASP A 27 6.04 15.81 -5.04
CA ASP A 27 4.78 16.02 -5.75
C ASP A 27 3.85 14.79 -5.75
N ASN A 28 4.35 13.63 -5.31
CA ASN A 28 3.62 12.35 -5.40
C ASN A 28 2.94 11.98 -4.08
N ARG A 29 1.75 11.40 -4.19
CA ARG A 29 1.01 10.78 -3.08
C ARG A 29 0.82 9.30 -3.37
N ILE A 30 1.05 8.47 -2.37
CA ILE A 30 0.97 7.01 -2.51
C ILE A 30 -0.02 6.47 -1.47
N VAL A 31 -0.97 5.68 -1.95
CA VAL A 31 -1.85 4.87 -1.12
C VAL A 31 -1.52 3.41 -1.37
N VAL A 32 -1.13 2.70 -0.33
CA VAL A 32 -0.95 1.25 -0.37
C VAL A 32 -2.20 0.62 0.19
N HIS A 33 -2.96 -0.05 -0.68
CA HIS A 33 -3.98 -0.98 -0.26
C HIS A 33 -3.30 -2.34 -0.01
N PHE A 34 -3.28 -2.76 1.24
CA PHE A 34 -2.78 -4.07 1.63
C PHE A 34 -3.95 -4.95 2.09
N ASP A 35 -4.20 -6.02 1.35
CA ASP A 35 -5.35 -6.90 1.53
C ASP A 35 -5.59 -7.29 3.00
N SER A 36 -6.83 -7.19 3.48
CA SER A 36 -7.16 -7.48 4.88
C SER A 36 -7.15 -8.96 5.23
N GLY A 37 -7.17 -9.85 4.24
CA GLY A 37 -6.97 -11.30 4.38
C GLY A 37 -5.50 -11.70 4.53
N ALA A 38 -4.55 -10.76 4.36
CA ALA A 38 -3.14 -11.02 4.58
C ALA A 38 -2.82 -11.30 6.07
N PRO A 39 -1.76 -12.07 6.37
CA PRO A 39 -1.31 -12.30 7.74
C PRO A 39 -1.05 -10.99 8.51
N ALA A 40 -1.54 -10.91 9.75
CA ALA A 40 -1.44 -9.70 10.57
C ALA A 40 -0.01 -9.19 10.77
N GLU A 41 0.99 -10.07 10.74
CA GLU A 41 2.41 -9.69 10.75
C GLU A 41 2.80 -8.86 9.54
N LYS A 42 2.39 -9.28 8.34
CA LYS A 42 2.67 -8.56 7.09
C LYS A 42 1.95 -7.21 7.05
N VAL A 43 0.69 -7.16 7.53
CA VAL A 43 -0.05 -5.90 7.69
C VAL A 43 0.72 -4.93 8.59
N ARG A 44 1.27 -5.40 9.72
CA ARG A 44 2.09 -4.58 10.61
C ARG A 44 3.38 -4.10 9.94
N GLU A 45 4.06 -4.95 9.18
CA GLU A 45 5.25 -4.57 8.43
C GLU A 45 4.97 -3.49 7.39
N VAL A 46 3.87 -3.61 6.64
CA VAL A 46 3.49 -2.61 5.64
C VAL A 46 3.13 -1.28 6.29
N ARG A 47 2.46 -1.28 7.44
CA ARG A 47 2.15 -0.03 8.18
C ARG A 47 3.40 0.74 8.61
N LYS A 48 4.50 0.06 8.95
CA LYS A 48 5.79 0.71 9.26
C LYS A 48 6.36 1.49 8.06
N ILE A 49 6.08 1.05 6.84
CA ILE A 49 6.49 1.78 5.62
C ILE A 49 5.87 3.19 5.60
N ALA A 50 4.61 3.33 6.03
CA ALA A 50 3.95 4.64 6.07
C ALA A 50 4.59 5.59 7.10
N GLU A 51 5.02 5.06 8.24
CA GLU A 51 5.68 5.82 9.30
C GLU A 51 7.01 6.42 8.82
N ASP A 52 7.79 5.65 8.05
CA ASP A 52 9.10 6.07 7.53
C ASP A 52 9.02 7.16 6.44
N CYS A 53 7.90 7.27 5.72
CA CYS A 53 7.79 8.12 4.52
C CYS A 53 7.20 9.52 4.78
N SER A 54 7.23 10.03 6.02
CA SER A 54 6.79 11.38 6.40
C SER A 54 5.37 11.76 5.91
N GLY A 55 4.45 10.80 5.88
CA GLY A 55 3.06 11.01 5.45
C GLY A 55 2.84 11.08 3.93
N ARG A 56 3.86 10.78 3.11
CA ARG A 56 3.70 10.64 1.64
C ARG A 56 3.11 9.29 1.23
N VAL A 57 3.28 8.28 2.08
CA VAL A 57 2.69 6.96 1.95
C VAL A 57 1.63 6.79 3.03
N SER A 58 0.47 6.29 2.62
CA SER A 58 -0.60 5.86 3.52
C SER A 58 -0.92 4.40 3.26
N VAL A 59 -1.36 3.67 4.28
CA VAL A 59 -1.66 2.24 4.19
C VAL A 59 -3.09 2.01 4.63
N ILE A 60 -3.86 1.32 3.79
CA ILE A 60 -5.25 0.92 4.03
C ILE A 60 -5.30 -0.60 4.00
N SER A 61 -6.05 -1.22 4.91
CA SER A 61 -6.16 -2.68 5.01
C SER A 61 -7.50 -3.08 5.62
N GLU A 62 -8.57 -2.65 4.97
CA GLU A 62 -9.96 -2.79 5.45
C GLU A 62 -10.81 -3.72 4.59
N VAL A 63 -10.44 -3.92 3.31
CA VAL A 63 -11.16 -4.78 2.36
C VAL A 63 -10.34 -6.04 2.07
N HIS A 64 -11.05 -7.16 2.00
CA HIS A 64 -10.51 -8.43 1.53
C HIS A 64 -10.78 -8.55 0.03
N CYS A 65 -9.73 -8.46 -0.78
CA CYS A 65 -9.82 -8.48 -2.24
C CYS A 65 -9.90 -9.92 -2.75
N VAL A 66 -11.08 -10.28 -3.25
CA VAL A 66 -11.30 -11.55 -3.94
C VAL A 66 -11.12 -11.37 -5.45
N TRP A 67 -10.47 -12.36 -6.07
CA TRP A 67 -10.22 -12.33 -7.51
C TRP A 67 -11.51 -12.40 -8.32
N GLY A 68 -11.67 -11.46 -9.25
CA GLY A 68 -12.85 -11.37 -10.11
C GLY A 68 -14.09 -10.74 -9.47
N GLU A 69 -13.99 -10.33 -8.20
CA GLU A 69 -15.09 -9.68 -7.48
C GLU A 69 -14.94 -8.14 -7.46
N TRP A 70 -16.02 -7.47 -7.08
CA TRP A 70 -16.05 -6.00 -6.94
C TRP A 70 -15.14 -5.48 -5.83
N SER A 71 -14.72 -6.33 -4.91
CA SER A 71 -13.75 -6.01 -3.85
C SER A 71 -12.38 -5.52 -4.35
N LEU A 72 -12.07 -5.72 -5.64
CA LEU A 72 -10.87 -5.16 -6.29
C LEU A 72 -11.08 -3.73 -6.85
N VAL A 73 -12.33 -3.29 -6.95
CA VAL A 73 -12.74 -1.99 -7.51
C VAL A 73 -13.17 -1.02 -6.41
N GLU A 74 -13.82 -1.52 -5.36
CA GLU A 74 -14.22 -0.79 -4.14
C GLU A 74 -13.06 -0.01 -3.49
#